data_AF-A0A6G7BRI5-F1
#
_entry.id   AF-A0A6G7BRI5-F1
#
_cell.length_a   1.000
_cell.length_b   1.000
_cell.length_c   1.000
_cell.angle_alpha   90.00
_cell.angle_beta   90.00
_cell.angle_gamma   90.00
#
_symmetry.space_group_name_H-M   'P 1'
#
loop_
_entity.id
_entity.type
_entity.pdbx_description
1 polymer ?
#
loop_
_entity_poly.entity_id
_entity_poly.type
_entity_poly.pdbx_seq_one_letter_code
_entity_poly.pdbx_strand_id
1 'polypeptide(L)'
;MNLQTIFLYFLLFGFASCQQTIQSNSQNIPTKDSAVNNQNRQVAESPRIVKPLLDTSTYANPRTEETANQQRQQLVKLADEGLFEKLHLKLLKDLAENQKNYFESHTNLDLLAHTNGDIFGNKENDVAYVVYDKEKHQIEIILFDQQSKRFKTLYQDVHVSNLLQQSDCYYTNGTIDYSIAAELIYQEDYIRSSQSNYLIDDKAFSIDDISKNNNIDLKRGCLSKDSKNSMANTLCIPTSSVYANYQCLKYNKTKEIFEIYFSQEFAD
;
A
#
# COMPACT_ATOMS: atom_id res chain seq x y z
N MET A 1 -9.29 6.87 -62.91
CA MET A 1 -8.82 5.72 -63.71
C MET A 1 -7.63 5.14 -62.97
N ASN A 2 -7.84 4.04 -62.22
CA ASN A 2 -7.67 2.64 -62.66
C ASN A 2 -6.19 2.29 -62.86
N LEU A 3 -5.62 1.20 -62.34
CA LEU A 3 -6.18 -0.02 -61.76
C LEU A 3 -5.01 -0.79 -61.08
N GLN A 4 -5.33 -1.55 -60.02
CA GLN A 4 -4.85 -2.89 -59.61
C GLN A 4 -3.51 -3.40 -60.21
N THR A 5 -2.63 -4.09 -59.47
CA THR A 5 -2.73 -5.56 -59.32
C THR A 5 -1.76 -6.12 -58.24
N ILE A 6 -2.33 -6.64 -57.13
CA ILE A 6 -2.19 -7.99 -56.52
C ILE A 6 -0.78 -8.58 -56.27
N PHE A 7 -0.42 -8.94 -55.01
CA PHE A 7 -0.44 -10.35 -54.54
C PHE A 7 -0.21 -10.54 -53.02
N LEU A 8 -1.23 -11.19 -52.45
CA LEU A 8 -1.42 -11.76 -51.13
C LEU A 8 -0.59 -13.06 -51.02
N TYR A 9 0.14 -13.33 -49.92
CA TYR A 9 0.49 -14.72 -49.56
C TYR A 9 0.55 -14.93 -48.03
N PHE A 10 -0.51 -15.60 -47.55
CA PHE A 10 -0.60 -16.64 -46.50
C PHE A 10 -0.30 -16.37 -45.01
N LEU A 11 -1.41 -16.21 -44.28
CA LEU A 11 -1.69 -16.82 -42.97
C LEU A 11 -1.72 -18.36 -43.08
N LEU A 12 -1.02 -19.07 -42.17
CA LEU A 12 -1.48 -20.25 -41.38
C LEU A 12 -0.31 -21.06 -40.80
N PHE A 13 -0.60 -21.75 -39.67
CA PHE A 13 0.20 -22.68 -38.84
C PHE A 13 0.99 -22.03 -37.68
N GLY A 14 0.76 -22.39 -36.41
CA GLY A 14 -0.10 -23.45 -35.87
C GLY A 14 -0.23 -23.34 -34.35
N PHE A 15 -1.41 -23.70 -33.85
CA PHE A 15 -1.67 -23.96 -32.44
C PHE A 15 -0.98 -25.26 -32.04
N ALA A 16 0.02 -25.19 -31.16
CA ALA A 16 0.50 -26.33 -30.39
C ALA A 16 0.06 -26.15 -28.94
N SER A 17 -1.15 -26.65 -28.65
CA SER A 17 -1.67 -26.83 -27.30
C SER A 17 -0.95 -28.02 -26.67
N CYS A 18 -0.14 -27.80 -25.64
CA CYS A 18 0.24 -28.86 -24.70
C CYS A 18 -0.86 -29.00 -23.64
N GLN A 19 -1.77 -29.95 -23.86
CA GLN A 19 -2.61 -30.52 -22.83
C GLN A 19 -1.72 -31.30 -21.85
N GLN A 20 -1.65 -30.87 -20.60
CA GLN A 20 -1.23 -31.73 -19.50
C GLN A 20 -2.44 -32.55 -19.04
N THR A 21 -2.34 -33.85 -19.26
CA THR A 21 -3.18 -34.89 -18.69
C THR A 21 -3.01 -34.92 -17.16
N ILE A 22 -4.03 -34.53 -16.41
CA ILE A 22 -4.20 -35.00 -15.03
C ILE A 22 -5.24 -36.13 -15.08
N GLN A 23 -4.77 -37.34 -14.79
CA GLN A 23 -5.60 -38.52 -14.57
C GLN A 23 -6.56 -38.27 -13.41
N SER A 24 -7.84 -38.14 -13.73
CA SER A 24 -8.93 -38.34 -12.79
C SER A 24 -9.12 -39.84 -12.57
N ASN A 25 -8.58 -40.38 -11.47
CA ASN A 25 -8.95 -41.70 -10.97
C ASN A 25 -10.34 -41.61 -10.33
N SER A 26 -11.35 -42.00 -11.11
CA SER A 26 -12.69 -42.34 -10.63
C SER A 26 -12.64 -43.75 -10.04
N GLN A 27 -12.86 -43.88 -8.73
CA GLN A 27 -13.40 -45.09 -8.12
C GLN A 27 -14.72 -44.75 -7.43
N ASN A 28 -15.82 -45.22 -8.02
CA ASN A 28 -17.10 -45.46 -7.33
C ASN A 28 -16.84 -46.47 -6.19
N ILE A 29 -17.59 -46.56 -5.09
CA ILE A 29 -18.98 -47.05 -4.88
C ILE A 29 -19.18 -47.02 -3.31
N PRO A 30 -20.32 -47.33 -2.64
CA PRO A 30 -21.75 -46.91 -2.69
C PRO A 30 -22.23 -46.21 -1.39
N THR A 31 -23.45 -45.67 -1.43
CA THR A 31 -24.31 -45.29 -0.29
C THR A 31 -24.77 -46.48 0.57
N LYS A 32 -24.69 -46.39 1.91
CA LYS A 32 -25.77 -46.80 2.85
C LYS A 32 -25.52 -46.31 4.29
N ASP A 33 -26.62 -45.96 4.95
CA ASP A 33 -26.80 -45.42 6.31
C ASP A 33 -26.05 -46.16 7.44
N SER A 34 -25.66 -45.41 8.47
CA SER A 34 -26.02 -45.69 9.88
C SER A 34 -25.65 -44.54 10.80
N ALA A 35 -26.65 -44.06 11.53
CA ALA A 35 -26.52 -43.13 12.63
C ALA A 35 -25.67 -43.71 13.77
N VAL A 36 -24.71 -42.92 14.29
CA VAL A 36 -24.19 -43.10 15.65
C VAL A 36 -24.02 -41.72 16.29
N ASN A 37 -24.87 -41.45 17.28
CA ASN A 37 -24.73 -40.41 18.29
C ASN A 37 -23.30 -40.40 18.86
N ASN A 38 -22.67 -39.22 18.94
CA ASN A 38 -21.78 -38.94 20.06
C ASN A 38 -21.89 -37.49 20.48
N GLN A 39 -22.32 -37.33 21.73
CA GLN A 39 -22.52 -36.09 22.45
C GLN A 39 -21.19 -35.39 22.74
N ASN A 40 -21.24 -34.06 22.65
CA ASN A 40 -20.58 -33.08 23.49
C ASN A 40 -19.16 -33.39 24.01
N ARG A 41 -18.19 -32.71 23.41
CA ARG A 41 -17.20 -31.90 24.15
C ARG A 41 -16.85 -30.67 23.31
N GLN A 42 -17.65 -29.62 23.44
CA GLN A 42 -17.18 -28.27 23.13
C GLN A 42 -16.12 -27.92 24.19
N VAL A 43 -14.87 -28.25 23.88
CA VAL A 43 -13.74 -27.62 24.54
C VAL A 43 -13.79 -26.17 24.08
N ALA A 44 -14.13 -25.26 24.98
CA ALA A 44 -13.94 -23.84 24.74
C ALA A 44 -12.44 -23.63 24.48
N GLU A 45 -12.07 -23.48 23.21
CA GLU A 45 -10.75 -23.00 22.86
C GLU A 45 -10.58 -21.64 23.52
N SER A 46 -9.70 -21.60 24.53
CA SER A 46 -9.19 -20.33 25.05
C SER A 46 -8.72 -19.52 23.84
N PRO A 47 -9.15 -18.25 23.67
CA PRO A 47 -8.77 -17.47 22.51
C PRO A 47 -7.25 -17.42 22.47
N ARG A 48 -6.65 -18.15 21.52
CA ARG A 48 -5.23 -18.03 21.23
C ARG A 48 -5.00 -16.56 20.97
N ILE A 49 -4.19 -15.93 21.81
CA ILE A 49 -3.68 -14.59 21.54
C ILE A 49 -2.78 -14.75 20.32
N VAL A 50 -3.36 -14.61 19.13
CA VAL A 50 -2.63 -14.60 17.87
C VAL A 50 -1.75 -13.35 17.93
N LYS A 51 -0.43 -13.54 18.07
CA LYS A 51 0.51 -12.43 17.98
C LYS A 51 0.33 -11.78 16.60
N PRO A 52 0.18 -10.46 16.52
CA PRO A 52 0.05 -9.78 15.25
C PRO A 52 1.29 -10.06 14.41
N LEU A 53 1.09 -10.46 13.16
CA LEU A 53 2.17 -10.62 12.20
C LEU A 53 2.64 -9.21 11.83
N LEU A 54 3.86 -8.86 12.25
CA LEU A 54 4.42 -7.53 11.99
C LEU A 54 5.08 -7.52 10.62
N ASP A 55 4.73 -6.52 9.81
CA ASP A 55 5.38 -6.25 8.54
C ASP A 55 6.71 -5.53 8.78
N THR A 56 7.71 -5.89 7.98
CA THR A 56 8.99 -5.20 7.88
C THR A 56 9.07 -4.54 6.51
N SER A 57 9.47 -3.26 6.47
CA SER A 57 9.68 -2.53 5.21
C SER A 57 10.47 -3.36 4.20
N THR A 58 10.05 -3.36 2.94
CA THR A 58 10.74 -3.99 1.81
C THR A 58 12.19 -3.52 1.70
N TYR A 59 12.48 -2.27 2.05
CA TYR A 59 13.84 -1.73 2.04
C TYR A 59 14.74 -2.29 3.15
N ALA A 60 14.15 -2.76 4.25
CA ALA A 60 14.84 -3.33 5.40
C ALA A 60 14.83 -4.87 5.41
N ASN A 61 14.12 -5.50 4.46
CA ASN A 61 14.00 -6.96 4.39
C ASN A 61 15.08 -7.54 3.46
N PRO A 62 16.00 -8.38 3.96
CA PRO A 62 17.07 -8.97 3.15
C PRO A 62 16.56 -9.82 1.98
N ARG A 63 15.34 -10.37 2.06
CA ARG A 63 14.76 -11.18 0.99
C ARG A 63 14.37 -10.37 -0.25
N THR A 64 14.25 -9.05 -0.11
CA THR A 64 13.84 -8.12 -1.17
C THR A 64 14.94 -7.10 -1.48
N GLU A 65 16.17 -7.35 -1.06
CA GLU A 65 17.29 -6.42 -1.21
C GLU A 65 17.57 -6.07 -2.68
N GLU A 66 17.50 -7.04 -3.59
CA GLU A 66 17.75 -6.82 -5.02
C GLU A 66 16.73 -5.83 -5.63
N THR A 67 15.43 -6.09 -5.43
CA THR A 67 14.36 -5.23 -5.94
C THR A 67 14.35 -3.87 -5.24
N ALA A 68 14.63 -3.84 -3.94
CA ALA A 68 14.80 -2.60 -3.19
C ALA A 68 15.94 -1.75 -3.76
N ASN A 69 17.08 -2.36 -4.09
CA ASN A 69 18.23 -1.66 -4.68
C ASN A 69 17.93 -1.10 -6.07
N GLN A 70 17.19 -1.84 -6.91
CA GLN A 70 16.75 -1.33 -8.21
C GLN A 70 15.86 -0.08 -8.05
N GLN A 71 14.92 -0.11 -7.10
CA GLN A 71 14.06 1.03 -6.84
C GLN A 71 14.83 2.22 -6.24
N ARG A 72 15.81 1.98 -5.35
CA ARG A 72 16.71 3.03 -4.84
C ARG A 72 17.41 3.78 -5.98
N GLN A 73 17.92 3.05 -6.98
CA GLN A 73 18.58 3.67 -8.14
C GLN A 73 17.63 4.56 -8.94
N GLN A 74 16.37 4.13 -9.11
CA GLN A 74 15.35 4.95 -9.78
C GLN A 74 15.01 6.21 -8.96
N LEU A 75 14.87 6.09 -7.64
CA LEU A 75 14.65 7.25 -6.76
C LEU A 75 15.83 8.24 -6.78
N VAL A 76 17.07 7.75 -6.79
CA VAL A 76 18.27 8.59 -6.95
C VAL A 76 18.21 9.37 -8.25
N LYS A 77 17.87 8.73 -9.38
CA LYS A 77 17.72 9.43 -10.66
C LYS A 77 16.71 10.59 -10.57
N LEU A 78 15.54 10.35 -9.96
CA LEU A 78 14.53 11.39 -9.78
C LEU A 78 15.02 12.52 -8.87
N ALA A 79 15.76 12.18 -7.81
CA ALA A 79 16.33 13.15 -6.87
C ALA A 79 17.42 14.01 -7.54
N ASP A 80 18.35 13.41 -8.27
CA ASP A 80 19.46 14.07 -8.97
C ASP A 80 18.96 15.06 -10.04
N GLU A 81 17.78 14.81 -10.58
CA GLU A 81 17.11 15.70 -11.53
C GLU A 81 16.33 16.85 -10.84
N GLY A 82 16.42 16.94 -9.51
CA GLY A 82 15.83 18.02 -8.70
C GLY A 82 14.33 17.88 -8.45
N LEU A 83 13.73 16.72 -8.73
CA LEU A 83 12.28 16.53 -8.59
C LEU A 83 11.83 16.69 -7.13
N PHE A 84 12.54 16.02 -6.21
CA PHE A 84 12.18 16.00 -4.79
C PHE A 84 12.51 17.30 -4.08
N GLU A 85 13.65 17.93 -4.38
CA GLU A 85 14.00 19.25 -3.83
C GLU A 85 12.92 20.30 -4.17
N LYS A 86 12.43 20.31 -5.42
CA LYS A 86 11.38 21.23 -5.84
C LYS A 86 10.08 21.05 -5.04
N LEU A 87 9.68 19.81 -4.78
CA LEU A 87 8.50 19.50 -3.96
C LEU A 87 8.73 19.91 -2.50
N HIS A 88 9.90 19.59 -1.96
CA HIS A 88 10.27 19.93 -0.58
C HIS A 88 10.22 21.44 -0.35
N LEU A 89 10.85 22.24 -1.21
CA LEU A 89 10.84 23.71 -1.09
C LEU A 89 9.44 24.32 -1.25
N LYS A 90 8.55 23.68 -2.00
CA LYS A 90 7.14 24.09 -2.13
C LYS A 90 6.41 23.84 -0.82
N LEU A 91 6.49 22.62 -0.28
CA LEU A 91 5.72 22.18 0.88
C LEU A 91 6.24 22.73 2.21
N LEU A 92 7.56 22.90 2.35
CA LEU A 92 8.18 23.41 3.58
C LEU A 92 7.66 24.80 3.99
N LYS A 93 7.21 25.60 3.01
CA LYS A 93 6.66 26.95 3.25
C LYS A 93 5.31 26.95 3.96
N ASP A 94 4.54 25.87 3.82
CA ASP A 94 3.17 25.77 4.31
C ASP A 94 3.09 25.05 5.67
N LEU A 95 4.23 24.57 6.19
CA LEU A 95 4.30 23.88 7.48
C LEU A 95 4.26 24.83 8.67
N ALA A 96 3.71 24.35 9.79
CA ALA A 96 3.82 25.02 11.07
C ALA A 96 5.29 25.08 11.55
N GLU A 97 5.66 26.08 12.33
CA GLU A 97 7.06 26.37 12.71
C GLU A 97 7.79 25.17 13.33
N ASN A 98 7.13 24.44 14.25
CA ASN A 98 7.72 23.25 14.88
C ASN A 98 7.94 22.10 13.89
N GLN A 99 7.09 21.96 12.87
CA GLN A 99 7.23 20.96 11.83
C GLN A 99 8.30 21.35 10.82
N LYS A 100 8.31 22.63 10.44
CA LYS A 100 9.35 23.21 9.59
C LYS A 100 10.74 23.05 10.22
N ASN A 101 10.90 23.37 11.50
CA ASN A 101 12.16 23.22 12.23
C ASN A 101 12.66 21.77 12.21
N TYR A 102 11.76 20.78 12.27
CA TYR A 102 12.16 19.38 12.15
C TYR A 102 12.79 19.07 10.80
N PHE A 103 12.17 19.50 9.69
CA PHE A 103 12.73 19.25 8.36
C PHE A 103 13.98 20.09 8.08
N GLU A 104 14.06 21.32 8.58
CA GLU A 104 15.27 22.15 8.48
C GLU A 104 16.45 21.56 9.27
N SER A 105 16.20 20.84 10.38
CA SER A 105 17.24 20.14 11.13
C SER A 105 17.58 18.75 10.58
N HIS A 106 16.74 18.19 9.70
CA HIS A 106 16.93 16.89 9.05
C HIS A 106 17.11 17.09 7.55
N THR A 107 18.22 17.73 7.18
CA THR A 107 18.49 18.14 5.79
C THR A 107 18.64 16.96 4.83
N ASN A 108 18.75 15.72 5.32
CA ASN A 108 18.71 14.51 4.52
C ASN A 108 17.30 14.13 4.04
N LEU A 109 16.24 14.77 4.56
CA LEU A 109 14.86 14.46 4.19
C LEU A 109 14.28 15.50 3.22
N ASP A 110 13.83 15.04 2.06
CA ASP A 110 13.00 15.86 1.16
C ASP A 110 11.52 15.54 1.41
N LEU A 111 10.72 16.59 1.61
CA LEU A 111 9.30 16.46 1.87
C LEU A 111 8.57 16.31 0.55
N LEU A 112 7.88 15.19 0.36
CA LEU A 112 7.16 14.92 -0.89
C LEU A 112 5.68 15.18 -0.74
N ALA A 113 5.02 14.77 0.34
CA ALA A 113 3.60 15.03 0.54
C ALA A 113 3.27 15.09 2.02
N HIS A 114 2.16 15.74 2.38
CA HIS A 114 1.63 15.66 3.73
C HIS A 114 0.10 15.72 3.76
N THR A 115 -0.48 15.16 4.81
CA THR A 115 -1.92 15.21 5.07
C THR A 115 -2.18 15.26 6.57
N ASN A 116 -3.27 15.92 6.97
CA ASN A 116 -3.60 16.18 8.37
C ASN A 116 -4.85 15.39 8.77
N GLY A 117 -4.94 14.95 10.02
CA GLY A 117 -6.11 14.29 10.57
C GLY A 117 -5.85 13.60 11.91
N ASP A 118 -6.86 12.93 12.46
CA ASP A 118 -6.77 12.24 13.74
C ASP A 118 -6.18 10.82 13.57
N ILE A 119 -4.88 10.72 13.27
CA ILE A 119 -4.22 9.45 12.94
C ILE A 119 -4.16 8.53 14.16
N PHE A 120 -3.78 9.08 15.31
CA PHE A 120 -3.61 8.30 16.54
C PHE A 120 -4.92 8.12 17.31
N GLY A 121 -6.04 8.66 16.82
CA GLY A 121 -7.38 8.55 17.40
C GLY A 121 -7.59 9.38 18.67
N ASN A 122 -6.70 10.32 18.98
CA ASN A 122 -6.73 11.21 20.14
C ASN A 122 -7.50 12.52 19.89
N LYS A 123 -8.14 12.66 18.71
CA LYS A 123 -8.87 13.85 18.24
C LYS A 123 -7.99 15.08 18.01
N GLU A 124 -6.69 14.87 17.86
CA GLU A 124 -5.77 15.92 17.48
C GLU A 124 -5.64 16.02 15.97
N ASN A 125 -5.10 17.14 15.50
CA ASN A 125 -4.74 17.33 14.10
C ASN A 125 -3.29 16.85 13.87
N ASP A 126 -3.10 15.53 13.94
CA ASP A 126 -1.84 14.87 13.60
C ASP A 126 -1.50 15.07 12.13
N VAL A 127 -0.26 14.81 11.75
CA VAL A 127 0.20 14.96 10.36
C VAL A 127 0.96 13.71 9.91
N ALA A 128 0.63 13.20 8.73
CA ALA A 128 1.43 12.20 8.04
C ALA A 128 2.21 12.87 6.90
N TYR A 129 3.48 12.50 6.74
CA TYR A 129 4.37 12.98 5.70
C TYR A 129 4.90 11.80 4.90
N VAL A 130 4.97 11.96 3.59
CA VAL A 130 5.80 11.12 2.71
C VAL A 130 7.08 11.87 2.44
N VAL A 131 8.22 11.24 2.69
CA VAL A 131 9.55 11.85 2.52
C VAL A 131 10.46 10.95 1.70
N TYR A 132 11.41 11.56 1.01
CA TYR A 132 12.57 10.86 0.46
C TYR A 132 13.77 11.06 1.39
N ASP A 133 14.35 9.96 1.87
CA ASP A 133 15.59 9.98 2.65
C ASP A 133 16.80 9.89 1.71
N LYS A 134 17.54 11.00 1.59
CA LYS A 134 18.72 11.13 0.73
C LYS A 134 19.89 10.25 1.16
N GLU A 135 19.99 9.86 2.44
CA GLU A 135 21.07 8.98 2.91
C GLU A 135 20.77 7.51 2.59
N LYS A 136 19.50 7.11 2.69
CA LYS A 136 19.06 5.72 2.46
C LYS A 136 18.53 5.46 1.06
N HIS A 137 18.34 6.53 0.28
CA HIS A 137 17.76 6.55 -1.07
C HIS A 137 16.38 5.88 -1.17
N GLN A 138 15.53 6.07 -0.17
CA GLN A 138 14.24 5.38 -0.07
C GLN A 138 13.13 6.33 0.36
N ILE A 139 11.89 5.92 0.14
CA ILE A 139 10.71 6.62 0.67
C ILE A 139 10.46 6.19 2.11
N GLU A 140 10.13 7.14 2.98
CA GLU A 140 9.67 6.89 4.34
C GLU A 140 8.34 7.61 4.61
N ILE A 141 7.57 7.09 5.57
CA ILE A 141 6.37 7.74 6.08
C ILE A 141 6.66 8.21 7.50
N ILE A 142 6.63 9.51 7.72
CA ILE A 142 6.85 10.12 9.03
C ILE A 142 5.50 10.61 9.56
N LEU A 143 5.24 10.35 10.83
CA LEU A 143 4.02 10.72 11.52
C LEU A 143 4.36 11.71 12.63
N PHE A 144 3.67 12.85 12.65
CA PHE A 144 3.76 13.83 13.72
C PHE A 144 2.54 13.72 14.63
N ASP A 145 2.78 13.25 15.85
CA ASP A 145 1.79 13.17 16.92
C ASP A 145 1.65 14.56 17.55
N GLN A 146 0.50 15.18 17.31
CA GLN A 146 0.22 16.54 17.75
C GLN A 146 0.00 16.61 19.28
N GLN A 147 -0.38 15.51 19.92
CA GLN A 147 -0.53 15.45 21.39
C GLN A 147 0.82 15.43 22.08
N SER A 148 1.74 14.55 21.62
CA SER A 148 3.05 14.40 22.25
C SER A 148 4.13 15.31 21.66
N LYS A 149 3.84 15.99 20.54
CA LYS A 149 4.78 16.81 19.75
C LYS A 149 6.00 16.01 19.28
N ARG A 150 5.80 14.75 18.89
CA ARG A 150 6.87 13.85 18.47
C ARG A 150 6.68 13.36 17.05
N PHE A 151 7.80 13.24 16.36
CA PHE A 151 7.89 12.55 15.08
C PHE A 151 8.15 11.07 15.31
N LYS A 152 7.55 10.23 14.48
CA LYS A 152 7.74 8.77 14.47
C LYS A 152 7.77 8.30 13.02
N THR A 153 8.72 7.45 12.67
CA THR A 153 8.81 6.86 11.33
C THR A 153 8.10 5.51 11.30
N LEU A 154 7.19 5.32 10.33
CA LEU A 154 6.48 4.06 10.12
C LEU A 154 7.49 2.93 9.82
N TYR A 155 7.22 1.72 10.31
CA TYR A 155 8.11 0.54 10.28
C TYR A 155 9.38 0.64 11.15
N GLN A 156 9.79 1.82 11.60
CA GLN A 156 10.95 2.02 12.48
C GLN A 156 10.52 2.29 13.93
N ASP A 157 9.82 3.40 14.16
CA ASP A 157 9.36 3.81 15.49
C ASP A 157 7.94 3.30 15.81
N VAL A 158 7.13 3.05 14.78
CA VAL A 158 5.79 2.45 14.92
C VAL A 158 5.67 1.23 14.02
N HIS A 159 5.37 0.10 14.64
CA HIS A 159 5.19 -1.15 13.91
C HIS A 159 3.90 -1.16 13.08
N VAL A 160 3.94 -1.91 11.99
CA VAL A 160 2.79 -2.15 11.12
C VAL A 160 2.47 -3.63 11.15
N SER A 161 1.20 -3.98 11.17
CA SER A 161 0.70 -5.34 11.01
C SER A 161 -0.26 -5.40 9.84
N ASN A 162 -0.11 -6.44 9.02
CA ASN A 162 -0.98 -6.63 7.88
C ASN A 162 -2.10 -7.62 8.19
N LEU A 163 -3.29 -7.09 8.47
CA LEU A 163 -4.46 -7.93 8.75
C LEU A 163 -5.02 -8.59 7.49
N LEU A 164 -4.58 -8.17 6.29
CA LEU A 164 -4.98 -8.74 5.02
C LEU A 164 -4.14 -9.94 4.61
N GLN A 165 -2.92 -10.12 5.16
CA GLN A 165 -2.10 -11.32 4.91
C GLN A 165 -2.79 -12.63 5.36
N GLN A 166 -3.70 -12.54 6.33
CA GLN A 166 -4.51 -13.68 6.79
C GLN A 166 -5.80 -13.86 5.97
N SER A 167 -6.03 -12.98 4.99
CA SER A 167 -7.14 -13.03 4.05
C SER A 167 -6.59 -13.39 2.66
N ASP A 168 -7.39 -14.00 1.78
CA ASP A 168 -6.99 -14.33 0.40
C ASP A 168 -6.85 -13.09 -0.52
N CYS A 169 -6.48 -11.95 0.06
CA CYS A 169 -6.54 -10.61 -0.54
C CYS A 169 -5.21 -9.86 -0.51
N TYR A 170 -4.10 -10.55 -0.27
CA TYR A 170 -2.80 -9.89 -0.25
C TYR A 170 -2.28 -9.77 -1.68
N TYR A 171 -2.32 -8.56 -2.23
CA TYR A 171 -1.99 -8.32 -3.63
C TYR A 171 -0.78 -7.38 -3.83
N THR A 172 -0.15 -6.88 -2.76
CA THR A 172 0.96 -5.92 -2.94
C THR A 172 2.32 -6.56 -3.15
N ASN A 173 3.00 -6.09 -4.20
CA ASN A 173 4.43 -6.24 -4.39
C ASN A 173 5.18 -5.29 -3.46
N GLY A 174 5.31 -5.68 -2.19
CA GLY A 174 6.06 -4.94 -1.17
C GLY A 174 5.20 -4.27 -0.10
N THR A 175 5.87 -3.54 0.78
CA THR A 175 5.26 -2.70 1.82
C THR A 175 4.87 -1.33 1.27
N ILE A 176 4.10 -0.59 2.06
CA ILE A 176 3.48 0.67 1.64
C ILE A 176 4.49 1.71 1.17
N ASP A 177 5.59 1.89 1.90
CA ASP A 177 6.69 2.79 1.54
C ASP A 177 7.27 2.44 0.16
N TYR A 178 7.46 1.16 -0.12
CA TYR A 178 7.89 0.65 -1.43
C TYR A 178 6.83 0.87 -2.52
N SER A 179 5.55 0.70 -2.21
CA SER A 179 4.45 0.96 -3.16
C SER A 179 4.34 2.45 -3.51
N ILE A 180 4.48 3.37 -2.55
CA ILE A 180 4.51 4.81 -2.83
C ILE A 180 5.68 5.15 -3.77
N ALA A 181 6.86 4.58 -3.51
CA ALA A 181 8.01 4.79 -4.37
C ALA A 181 7.74 4.33 -5.81
N ALA A 182 7.10 3.17 -5.99
CA ALA A 182 6.73 2.66 -7.30
C ALA A 182 5.78 3.63 -8.03
N GLU A 183 4.81 4.20 -7.32
CA GLU A 183 3.89 5.19 -7.89
C GLU A 183 4.60 6.49 -8.26
N LEU A 184 5.51 7.00 -7.43
CA LEU A 184 6.30 8.18 -7.73
C LEU A 184 7.18 7.97 -8.98
N ILE A 185 7.75 6.79 -9.14
CA ILE A 185 8.55 6.41 -10.33
C ILE A 185 7.65 6.29 -11.55
N TYR A 186 6.50 5.63 -11.43
CA TYR A 186 5.54 5.48 -12.51
C TYR A 186 5.00 6.85 -12.99
N GLN A 187 4.80 7.78 -12.06
CA GLN A 187 4.30 9.12 -12.31
C GLN A 187 5.38 10.15 -12.68
N GLU A 188 6.62 9.74 -12.94
CA GLU A 188 7.75 10.63 -13.25
C GLU A 188 7.38 11.70 -14.29
N ASP A 189 6.85 11.29 -15.45
CA ASP A 189 6.49 12.22 -16.54
C ASP A 189 5.38 13.20 -16.13
N TYR A 190 4.41 12.73 -15.35
CA TYR A 190 3.33 13.57 -14.84
C TYR A 190 3.87 14.62 -13.86
N ILE A 191 4.67 14.20 -12.87
CA ILE A 191 5.23 15.10 -11.85
C ILE A 191 6.15 16.15 -12.53
N ARG A 192 6.93 15.73 -13.53
CA ARG A 192 7.78 16.64 -14.32
C ARG A 192 6.98 17.69 -15.09
N SER A 193 5.96 17.27 -15.83
CA SER A 193 5.24 18.12 -16.79
C SER A 193 4.25 19.09 -16.13
N SER A 194 3.66 18.70 -15.01
CA SER A 194 2.51 19.42 -14.43
C SER A 194 2.87 20.35 -13.26
N GLN A 195 4.09 20.26 -12.71
CA GLN A 195 4.45 20.83 -11.39
C GLN A 195 3.49 20.39 -10.25
N SER A 196 2.71 19.35 -10.53
CA SER A 196 1.70 18.74 -9.69
C SER A 196 2.34 17.55 -8.98
N ASN A 197 1.87 17.25 -7.78
CA ASN A 197 2.21 16.06 -7.03
C ASN A 197 0.99 15.15 -6.97
N TYR A 198 1.07 14.02 -7.67
CA TYR A 198 0.04 12.99 -7.68
C TYR A 198 -0.45 12.59 -6.27
N LEU A 199 0.46 12.52 -5.28
CA LEU A 199 0.09 12.17 -3.90
C LEU A 199 -0.81 13.21 -3.24
N ILE A 200 -0.76 14.48 -3.69
CA ILE A 200 -1.50 15.61 -3.12
C ILE A 200 -2.74 15.95 -3.95
N ASP A 201 -2.59 16.05 -5.28
CA ASP A 201 -3.55 16.75 -6.13
C ASP A 201 -4.87 16.01 -6.34
N ASP A 202 -4.92 14.71 -6.00
CA ASP A 202 -6.13 13.88 -6.01
C ASP A 202 -6.58 13.42 -4.61
N LYS A 203 -6.02 14.01 -3.54
CA LYS A 203 -6.16 13.49 -2.15
C LYS A 203 -5.82 12.00 -2.04
N ALA A 204 -4.91 11.54 -2.91
CA ALA A 204 -4.53 10.14 -2.99
C ALA A 204 -3.90 9.68 -1.66
N PHE A 205 -3.09 10.55 -1.04
CA PHE A 205 -2.61 10.41 0.32
C PHE A 205 -3.48 11.21 1.30
N SER A 206 -4.31 10.53 2.09
CA SER A 206 -5.31 11.20 2.95
C SER A 206 -5.57 10.48 4.27
N ILE A 207 -5.95 11.25 5.30
CA ILE A 207 -6.48 10.74 6.57
C ILE A 207 -7.95 11.10 6.64
N ASP A 208 -8.82 10.13 6.37
CA ASP A 208 -10.24 10.40 6.19
C ASP A 208 -11.14 9.26 6.69
N ASP A 209 -12.45 9.46 6.58
CA ASP A 209 -13.45 8.40 6.66
C ASP A 209 -13.65 7.76 5.29
N ILE A 210 -13.05 6.58 5.10
CA ILE A 210 -13.03 5.90 3.80
C ILE A 210 -14.42 5.46 3.33
N SER A 211 -15.40 5.39 4.24
CA SER A 211 -16.80 5.13 3.86
C SER A 211 -17.46 6.29 3.11
N LYS A 212 -16.85 7.47 3.15
CA LYS A 212 -17.31 8.69 2.47
C LYS A 212 -16.41 9.07 1.29
N ASN A 213 -15.34 8.32 1.03
CA ASN A 213 -14.42 8.60 -0.05
C ASN A 213 -14.91 7.91 -1.33
N ASN A 214 -15.24 8.71 -2.36
CA ASN A 214 -15.77 8.21 -3.63
C ASN A 214 -14.72 7.46 -4.47
N ASN A 215 -13.43 7.57 -4.15
CA ASN A 215 -12.36 6.83 -4.81
C ASN A 215 -12.20 5.40 -4.25
N ILE A 216 -12.92 5.09 -3.15
CA ILE A 216 -12.85 3.81 -2.45
C ILE A 216 -14.17 3.07 -2.61
N ASP A 217 -14.12 1.93 -3.30
CA ASP A 217 -15.20 0.97 -3.41
C ASP A 217 -15.06 -0.11 -2.33
N LEU A 218 -15.66 0.14 -1.16
CA LEU A 218 -15.68 -0.81 -0.04
C LEU A 218 -16.31 -2.17 -0.37
N LYS A 219 -17.10 -2.28 -1.45
CA LYS A 219 -17.72 -3.56 -1.85
C LYS A 219 -16.79 -4.43 -2.67
N ARG A 220 -15.89 -3.80 -3.43
CA ARG A 220 -14.94 -4.50 -4.30
C ARG A 220 -13.54 -4.60 -3.71
N GLY A 221 -13.17 -3.68 -2.82
CA GLY A 221 -11.96 -3.82 -2.03
C GLY A 221 -12.06 -4.94 -1.00
N CYS A 222 -10.91 -5.37 -0.48
CA CYS A 222 -10.83 -6.35 0.58
C CYS A 222 -10.67 -5.70 1.94
N LEU A 223 -11.61 -6.03 2.84
CA LEU A 223 -11.59 -5.65 4.25
C LEU A 223 -11.16 -6.84 5.10
N SER A 224 -10.32 -6.59 6.11
CA SER A 224 -10.05 -7.57 7.15
C SER A 224 -11.35 -7.99 7.85
N LYS A 225 -11.51 -9.30 8.10
CA LYS A 225 -12.66 -9.87 8.83
C LYS A 225 -12.80 -9.30 10.24
N ASP A 226 -11.71 -8.81 10.81
CA ASP A 226 -11.67 -8.21 12.15
C ASP A 226 -11.98 -6.69 12.16
N SER A 227 -12.37 -6.12 11.01
CA SER A 227 -12.77 -4.71 10.89
C SER A 227 -14.12 -4.42 11.57
N LYS A 228 -14.13 -4.47 12.90
CA LYS A 228 -15.29 -4.04 13.73
C LYS A 228 -15.31 -2.54 14.00
N ASN A 229 -14.34 -1.80 13.47
CA ASN A 229 -14.09 -0.40 13.83
C ASN A 229 -14.62 0.57 12.77
N SER A 230 -14.94 1.78 13.22
CA SER A 230 -15.24 2.95 12.39
C SER A 230 -14.21 3.09 11.25
N MET A 231 -14.67 3.49 10.06
CA MET A 231 -13.84 3.74 8.88
C MET A 231 -13.17 5.12 8.89
N ALA A 232 -13.51 5.97 9.86
CA ALA A 232 -12.85 7.25 10.14
C ALA A 232 -11.40 7.08 10.59
N ASN A 233 -10.62 8.16 10.50
CA ASN A 233 -9.25 8.23 11.01
C ASN A 233 -8.33 7.20 10.34
N THR A 234 -8.51 7.06 9.04
CA THR A 234 -7.83 6.05 8.25
C THR A 234 -6.86 6.74 7.31
N LEU A 235 -5.59 6.37 7.41
CA LEU A 235 -4.57 6.81 6.48
C LEU A 235 -4.63 5.92 5.24
N CYS A 236 -5.05 6.47 4.10
CA CYS A 236 -5.04 5.78 2.81
C CYS A 236 -3.93 6.30 1.92
N ILE A 237 -3.34 5.35 1.20
CA ILE A 237 -2.14 5.54 0.42
C ILE A 237 -2.39 4.91 -0.94
N PRO A 238 -2.13 5.63 -2.05
CA PRO A 238 -2.33 5.08 -3.37
C PRO A 238 -1.26 4.04 -3.65
N THR A 239 -1.67 2.91 -4.22
CA THR A 239 -0.77 1.85 -4.70
C THR A 239 -0.87 1.64 -6.21
N SER A 240 -1.78 2.37 -6.89
CA SER A 240 -1.82 2.54 -8.34
C SER A 240 -2.69 3.75 -8.72
N SER A 241 -2.11 4.68 -9.46
CA SER A 241 -2.82 5.81 -10.07
C SER A 241 -3.74 5.41 -11.21
N VAL A 242 -3.39 4.36 -11.95
CA VAL A 242 -4.12 3.93 -13.16
C VAL A 242 -5.42 3.25 -12.76
N TYR A 243 -5.36 2.40 -11.74
CA TYR A 243 -6.47 1.57 -11.31
C TYR A 243 -7.18 2.13 -10.07
N ALA A 244 -6.75 3.29 -9.53
CA ALA A 244 -7.24 3.82 -8.27
C ALA A 244 -7.12 2.77 -7.13
N ASN A 245 -5.95 2.16 -7.02
CA ASN A 245 -5.66 1.17 -5.99
C ASN A 245 -5.19 1.85 -4.72
N TYR A 246 -5.58 1.32 -3.57
CA TYR A 246 -5.27 1.90 -2.26
C TYR A 246 -4.94 0.83 -1.23
N GLN A 247 -4.01 1.15 -0.34
CA GLN A 247 -3.89 0.50 0.96
C GLN A 247 -4.21 1.49 2.06
N CYS A 248 -4.98 1.03 3.04
CA CYS A 248 -5.43 1.88 4.12
C CYS A 248 -5.09 1.28 5.49
N LEU A 249 -4.54 2.13 6.35
CA LEU A 249 -4.08 1.79 7.69
C LEU A 249 -4.87 2.53 8.75
N LYS A 250 -4.98 1.89 9.91
CA LYS A 250 -5.54 2.49 11.10
C LYS A 250 -4.68 2.21 12.32
N TYR A 251 -4.54 3.21 13.19
CA TYR A 251 -3.82 3.04 14.44
C TYR A 251 -4.65 2.25 15.47
N ASN A 252 -4.09 1.16 15.98
CA ASN A 252 -4.65 0.40 17.08
C ASN A 252 -4.01 0.85 18.40
N LYS A 253 -4.70 1.74 19.13
CA LYS A 253 -4.21 2.30 20.40
C LYS A 253 -3.83 1.25 21.44
N THR A 254 -4.57 0.14 21.52
CA THR A 254 -4.33 -0.89 22.53
C THR A 254 -3.04 -1.66 22.26
N LYS A 255 -2.73 -1.88 20.98
CA LYS A 255 -1.52 -2.59 20.54
C LYS A 255 -0.35 -1.66 20.24
N GLU A 256 -0.60 -0.37 20.11
CA GLU A 256 0.36 0.66 19.69
C GLU A 256 1.01 0.36 18.33
N ILE A 257 0.22 -0.18 17.39
CA ILE A 257 0.64 -0.51 16.02
C ILE A 257 -0.33 0.07 14.99
N PHE A 258 0.14 0.27 13.76
CA PHE A 258 -0.74 0.44 12.61
C PHE A 258 -1.17 -0.91 12.06
N GLU A 259 -2.44 -1.01 11.68
CA GLU A 259 -3.01 -2.20 11.08
C GLU A 259 -3.45 -1.86 9.65
N ILE A 260 -2.85 -2.51 8.65
CA ILE A 260 -3.37 -2.52 7.28
C ILE A 260 -4.61 -3.39 7.31
N TYR A 261 -5.77 -2.79 7.11
CA TYR A 261 -7.05 -3.47 7.29
C TYR A 261 -7.95 -3.39 6.05
N PHE A 262 -7.58 -2.57 5.07
CA PHE A 262 -8.27 -2.44 3.79
C PHE A 262 -7.26 -2.31 2.65
N SER A 263 -7.49 -3.05 1.57
CA SER A 263 -6.81 -2.87 0.29
C SER A 263 -7.84 -2.89 -0.83
N GLN A 264 -7.63 -2.06 -1.85
CA GLN A 264 -8.39 -2.07 -3.09
C GLN A 264 -7.41 -2.23 -4.23
N GLU A 265 -7.56 -3.32 -4.99
CA GLU A 265 -6.74 -3.58 -6.15
C GLU A 265 -7.63 -4.07 -7.30
N PHE A 266 -7.71 -3.26 -8.36
CA PHE A 266 -8.36 -3.64 -9.60
C PHE A 266 -7.30 -4.09 -10.61
N ALA A 267 -7.58 -5.21 -11.25
CA ALA A 267 -6.92 -5.64 -12.48
C ALA A 267 -7.91 -5.48 -13.65
N ASP A 268 -7.36 -5.32 -14.85
CA ASP A 268 -8.10 -5.35 -16.11
C ASP A 268 -8.69 -6.74 -16.43
#